data_AF-A0A022QZA1-F1
#
_entry.id   AF-A0A022QZA1-F1
#
_cell.length_a   1.000
_cell.length_b   1.000
_cell.length_c   1.000
_cell.angle_alpha   90.00
_cell.angle_beta   90.00
_cell.angle_gamma   90.00
#
_symmetry.space_group_name_H-M   'P 1'
#
loop_
_entity.id
_entity.type
_entity.pdbx_description
1 polymer ?
#
loop_
_entity_poly.entity_id
_entity_poly.type
_entity_poly.pdbx_seq_one_letter_code
_entity_poly.pdbx_strand_id
1 'polypeptide(L)'
;MDCFARLPEGCISEIVSLTSALDATRASILSKQFKSAAECDYVWGRFLPPDYREIISTSVSPLLKCDTKKDLYFSLCDSPILINGAKMLLLDKRNGKKCFMVGARELAISWKGCWDFTPNAKSRFSEVAKLRSIGWIRIQGKIKTRMLSKNTNYAAYMVFSLERMDGLRSSKTV
;
A
#
# COMPACT_ATOMS: atom_id res chain seq x y z
N MET A 1 28.71 -4.62 -27.94
CA MET A 1 28.10 -3.36 -28.37
C MET A 1 26.92 -3.08 -27.45
N ASP A 2 26.94 -1.96 -26.73
CA ASP A 2 25.81 -1.56 -25.90
C ASP A 2 24.74 -0.92 -26.80
N CYS A 3 23.75 -1.72 -27.21
CA CYS A 3 22.67 -1.26 -28.10
C CYS A 3 21.91 -0.06 -27.54
N PHE A 4 21.94 0.15 -26.21
CA PHE A 4 21.26 1.26 -25.55
C PHE A 4 22.02 2.58 -25.63
N ALA A 5 23.33 2.57 -25.87
CA ALA A 5 24.15 3.78 -26.00
C ALA A 5 23.74 4.67 -27.19
N ARG A 6 22.96 4.14 -28.13
CA ARG A 6 22.44 4.86 -29.30
C ARG A 6 21.01 5.37 -29.13
N LEU A 7 20.31 4.97 -28.06
CA LEU A 7 18.93 5.39 -27.83
C LEU A 7 18.90 6.78 -27.17
N PRO A 8 18.03 7.71 -27.61
CA PRO A 8 17.79 8.96 -26.90
C PRO A 8 17.25 8.72 -25.48
N GLU A 9 17.55 9.63 -24.56
CA GLU A 9 17.11 9.55 -23.16
C GLU A 9 15.58 9.44 -23.03
N GLY A 10 14.83 10.14 -23.89
CA GLY A 10 13.36 10.06 -23.91
C GLY A 10 12.85 8.66 -24.26
N CYS A 11 13.50 7.94 -25.17
CA CYS A 11 13.14 6.56 -25.50
C CYS A 11 13.41 5.62 -24.33
N ILE A 12 14.53 5.80 -23.64
CA ILE A 12 14.85 5.04 -22.42
C ILE A 12 13.81 5.33 -21.34
N SER A 13 13.45 6.60 -21.14
CA SER A 13 12.44 7.01 -20.17
C SER A 13 11.07 6.39 -20.49
N GLU A 14 10.65 6.38 -21.75
CA GLU A 14 9.41 5.72 -22.16
C GLU A 14 9.43 4.23 -21.86
N ILE A 15 10.50 3.52 -22.25
CA ILE A 15 10.65 2.09 -21.98
C ILE A 15 10.61 1.82 -20.47
N VAL A 16 11.39 2.55 -19.68
CA VAL A 16 11.45 2.38 -18.22
C VAL A 16 10.09 2.68 -17.58
N SER A 17 9.34 3.68 -18.06
CA SER A 17 8.02 4.02 -17.54
C SER A 17 6.97 2.92 -17.70
N LEU A 18 7.20 1.95 -18.60
CA LEU A 18 6.33 0.79 -18.83
C LEU A 18 6.72 -0.43 -17.98
N THR A 19 7.78 -0.31 -17.17
CA THR A 19 8.25 -1.37 -16.27
C THR A 19 7.72 -1.17 -14.84
N SER A 20 8.36 -1.78 -13.84
CA SER A 20 8.04 -1.55 -12.42
C SER A 20 8.96 -0.49 -11.79
N ALA A 21 8.53 0.10 -10.68
CA ALA A 21 9.38 1.04 -9.92
C ALA A 21 10.70 0.38 -9.49
N LEU A 22 10.66 -0.92 -9.16
CA LEU A 22 11.87 -1.70 -8.87
C LEU A 22 12.80 -1.79 -10.09
N ASP A 23 12.26 -2.06 -11.27
CA ASP A 23 13.07 -2.15 -12.49
C ASP A 23 13.67 -0.80 -12.86
N ALA A 24 12.93 0.30 -12.68
CA ALA A 24 13.46 1.65 -12.86
C ALA A 24 14.63 1.96 -11.90
N THR A 25 14.52 1.59 -10.62
CA THR A 25 15.63 1.76 -9.67
C THR A 25 16.86 0.90 -10.01
N ARG A 26 16.66 -0.26 -10.63
CA ARG A 26 17.77 -1.11 -11.13
C ARG A 26 18.35 -0.57 -12.43
N ALA A 27 17.53 0.02 -13.29
CA ALA A 27 18.00 0.67 -14.51
C ALA A 27 18.90 1.86 -14.18
N SER A 28 18.56 2.65 -13.15
CA SER A 28 19.30 3.87 -12.82
C SER A 28 20.75 3.66 -12.41
N ILE A 29 21.15 2.43 -12.05
CA ILE A 29 22.54 2.10 -11.69
C ILE A 29 23.38 1.59 -12.87
N LEU A 30 22.79 1.41 -14.07
CA LEU A 30 23.48 0.82 -15.22
C LEU A 30 24.44 1.81 -15.90
N SER A 31 24.01 3.06 -16.10
CA SER A 31 24.82 4.11 -16.73
C SER A 31 24.30 5.50 -16.37
N LYS A 32 25.08 6.56 -16.65
CA LYS A 32 24.62 7.94 -16.44
C LYS A 32 23.35 8.27 -17.22
N GLN A 33 23.24 7.76 -18.44
CA GLN A 33 22.08 7.98 -19.30
C GLN A 33 20.83 7.28 -18.75
N PHE A 34 20.97 6.03 -18.32
CA PHE A 34 19.88 5.32 -17.67
C PHE A 34 19.49 5.94 -16.32
N LYS A 35 20.48 6.46 -15.57
CA LYS A 35 20.20 7.20 -14.33
C LYS A 35 19.31 8.40 -14.60
N SER A 36 19.70 9.27 -15.54
CA SER A 36 18.93 10.47 -15.90
C SER A 36 17.51 10.10 -16.35
N ALA A 37 17.40 9.15 -17.26
CA ALA A 37 16.10 8.67 -17.77
C ALA A 37 15.21 8.06 -16.67
N ALA A 38 15.76 7.17 -15.85
CA ALA A 38 14.98 6.43 -14.85
C ALA A 38 14.60 7.26 -13.62
N GLU A 39 15.31 8.35 -13.34
CA GLU A 39 15.03 9.24 -12.21
C GLU A 39 14.09 10.40 -12.57
N CYS A 40 13.72 10.56 -13.85
CA CYS A 40 12.87 11.67 -14.27
C CYS A 40 11.41 11.53 -13.82
N ASP A 41 10.75 12.68 -13.60
CA ASP A 41 9.35 12.76 -13.16
C ASP A 41 8.34 12.23 -14.18
N TYR A 42 8.74 12.06 -15.44
CA TYR A 42 7.91 11.39 -16.43
C TYR A 42 7.71 9.90 -16.06
N VAL A 43 8.81 9.20 -15.75
CA VAL A 43 8.81 7.78 -15.35
C VAL A 43 8.03 7.58 -14.05
N TRP A 44 8.38 8.32 -13.00
CA TRP A 44 7.74 8.17 -11.69
C TRP A 44 6.29 8.64 -11.68
N GLY A 45 5.92 9.54 -12.59
CA GLY A 45 4.53 9.89 -12.84
C GLY A 45 3.67 8.74 -13.34
N ARG A 46 4.23 7.77 -14.06
CA ARG A 46 3.52 6.57 -14.52
C ARG A 46 3.39 5.47 -13.46
N PHE A 47 4.29 5.46 -12.47
CA PHE A 47 4.22 4.50 -11.36
C PHE A 47 3.24 4.93 -10.26
N LEU A 48 2.96 6.23 -10.17
CA LEU A 48 1.95 6.75 -9.25
C LEU A 48 0.54 6.33 -9.69
N PRO A 49 -0.38 6.07 -8.75
CA PRO A 49 -1.78 5.85 -9.08
C PRO A 49 -2.38 7.07 -9.81
N PRO A 50 -3.31 6.88 -10.77
CA PRO A 50 -3.91 8.01 -11.50
C PRO A 50 -4.58 9.06 -10.59
N ASP A 51 -5.13 8.63 -9.46
CA ASP A 51 -5.81 9.42 -8.45
C ASP A 51 -4.88 9.85 -7.28
N TYR A 52 -3.55 9.79 -7.46
CA TYR A 52 -2.60 10.16 -6.40
C TYR A 52 -2.81 11.57 -5.84
N ARG A 53 -3.30 12.51 -6.66
CA ARG A 53 -3.60 13.89 -6.23
C ARG A 53 -4.76 13.94 -5.24
N GLU A 54 -5.81 13.15 -5.46
CA GLU A 54 -6.95 13.03 -4.55
C GLU A 54 -6.54 12.32 -3.24
N ILE A 55 -5.65 11.33 -3.36
CA ILE A 55 -5.07 10.64 -2.22
C ILE A 55 -4.30 11.63 -1.32
N ILE A 56 -3.49 12.50 -1.91
CA ILE A 56 -2.72 13.52 -1.18
C ILE A 56 -3.66 14.54 -0.54
N SER A 57 -4.69 15.02 -1.24
CA SER A 57 -5.61 16.02 -0.68
C SER A 57 -6.44 15.50 0.49
N THR A 58 -6.66 14.19 0.56
CA THR A 58 -7.38 13.53 1.67
C THR A 58 -6.49 13.30 2.90
N SER A 59 -5.17 13.46 2.76
CA SER A 59 -4.24 13.20 3.86
C SER A 59 -4.27 14.32 4.92
N VAL A 60 -4.41 13.91 6.18
CA VAL A 60 -4.49 14.83 7.34
C VAL A 60 -3.09 15.23 7.82
N SER A 61 -2.09 14.40 7.52
CA SER A 61 -0.68 14.71 7.76
C SER A 61 -0.18 15.64 6.66
N PRO A 62 0.78 16.53 6.93
CA PRO A 62 1.49 17.26 5.88
C PRO A 62 2.32 16.24 5.09
N LEU A 63 1.66 15.52 4.17
CA LEU A 63 2.34 14.67 3.23
C LEU A 63 3.06 15.58 2.24
N LEU A 64 4.28 15.91 2.67
CA LEU A 64 5.48 15.98 1.89
C LEU A 64 5.56 17.16 0.92
N LYS A 65 6.39 18.13 1.29
CA LYS A 65 7.18 18.85 0.29
C LYS A 65 8.13 17.84 -0.37
N CYS A 66 7.60 17.05 -1.29
CA CYS A 66 8.42 16.25 -2.19
C CYS A 66 8.79 17.13 -3.38
N ASP A 67 10.09 17.26 -3.62
CA ASP A 67 10.59 18.02 -4.76
C ASP A 67 10.46 17.21 -6.07
N THR A 68 10.33 15.87 -5.97
CA THR A 68 10.18 14.97 -7.12
C THR A 68 9.04 13.97 -6.93
N LYS A 69 8.51 13.43 -8.03
CA LYS A 69 7.50 12.35 -7.99
C LYS A 69 8.08 11.03 -7.48
N LYS A 70 9.40 10.83 -7.62
CA LYS A 70 10.10 9.68 -7.04
C LYS A 70 10.01 9.71 -5.52
N ASP A 71 10.31 10.85 -4.91
CA ASP A 71 10.24 11.02 -3.45
C ASP A 71 8.81 10.84 -2.96
N LEU A 72 7.84 11.38 -3.70
CA LEU A 72 6.42 11.19 -3.42
C LEU A 72 6.04 9.71 -3.46
N TYR A 73 6.45 8.97 -4.49
CA TYR A 73 6.18 7.55 -4.61
C TYR A 73 6.69 6.77 -3.39
N PHE A 74 7.96 6.98 -3.01
CA PHE A 74 8.53 6.26 -1.86
C PHE A 74 7.89 6.65 -0.55
N SER A 75 7.52 7.92 -0.37
CA SER A 75 6.80 8.30 0.83
C SER A 75 5.41 7.65 0.91
N LEU A 76 4.68 7.53 -0.20
CA LEU A 76 3.42 6.79 -0.23
C LEU A 76 3.59 5.28 0.04
N CYS A 77 4.79 4.73 -0.17
CA CYS A 77 5.11 3.35 0.20
C CYS A 77 5.38 3.21 1.71
N ASP A 78 6.12 4.15 2.28
CA ASP A 78 6.65 4.04 3.65
C ASP A 78 5.72 4.67 4.70
N SER A 79 4.89 5.65 4.31
CA SER A 79 4.01 6.42 5.20
C SER A 79 2.52 6.17 4.88
N PRO A 80 1.80 5.39 5.70
CA PRO A 80 0.40 5.10 5.47
C PRO A 80 -0.50 6.32 5.62
N ILE A 81 -1.43 6.48 4.67
CA ILE A 81 -2.44 7.54 4.68
C ILE A 81 -3.71 7.04 5.32
N LEU A 82 -4.16 7.72 6.37
CA LEU A 82 -5.44 7.41 7.01
C LEU A 82 -6.60 8.02 6.20
N ILE A 83 -7.39 7.15 5.59
CA ILE A 83 -8.61 7.48 4.83
C ILE A 83 -9.82 7.31 5.74
N ASN A 84 -10.61 8.37 5.88
CA ASN A 84 -11.85 8.41 6.66
C ASN A 84 -11.68 7.89 8.11
N GLY A 85 -10.50 8.07 8.70
CA GLY A 85 -10.21 7.70 10.09
C GLY A 85 -10.06 6.19 10.36
N ALA A 86 -10.29 5.32 9.38
CA ALA A 86 -10.44 3.88 9.68
C ALA A 86 -9.87 2.92 8.63
N LYS A 87 -9.37 3.41 7.49
CA LYS A 87 -8.61 2.61 6.52
C LYS A 87 -7.27 3.27 6.28
N MET A 88 -6.20 2.49 6.18
CA MET A 88 -4.89 3.00 5.78
C MET A 88 -4.59 2.58 4.36
N LEU A 89 -4.08 3.52 3.56
CA LEU A 89 -3.60 3.30 2.21
C LEU A 89 -2.08 3.44 2.17
N LEU A 90 -1.42 2.48 1.52
CA LEU A 90 -0.01 2.54 1.13
C LEU A 90 0.11 2.11 -0.34
N LEU A 91 1.28 2.34 -0.93
CA LEU A 91 1.64 1.69 -2.20
C LEU A 91 2.55 0.48 -1.95
N ASP A 92 2.35 -0.56 -2.73
CA ASP A 92 3.33 -1.63 -2.85
C ASP A 92 4.59 -1.07 -3.50
N LYS A 93 5.71 -1.17 -2.77
CA LYS A 93 6.98 -0.56 -3.17
C LYS A 93 7.47 -1.05 -4.53
N ARG A 94 7.17 -2.30 -4.91
CA ARG A 94 7.67 -2.91 -6.14
C ARG A 94 6.88 -2.44 -7.36
N ASN A 95 5.55 -2.40 -7.28
CA ASN A 95 4.69 -2.24 -8.45
C ASN A 95 3.72 -1.04 -8.39
N GLY A 96 3.75 -0.25 -7.32
CA GLY A 96 2.94 0.96 -7.16
C GLY A 96 1.44 0.70 -6.98
N LYS A 97 1.03 -0.57 -6.80
CA LYS A 97 -0.38 -0.90 -6.59
C LYS A 97 -0.81 -0.52 -5.17
N LYS A 98 -2.05 -0.09 -5.03
CA LYS A 98 -2.60 0.34 -3.75
C LYS A 98 -2.79 -0.84 -2.81
N CYS A 99 -2.27 -0.72 -1.61
CA CYS A 99 -2.42 -1.64 -0.50
C CYS A 99 -3.30 -1.00 0.58
N PHE A 100 -4.25 -1.77 1.11
CA PHE A 100 -5.19 -1.27 2.12
C PHE A 100 -5.08 -2.05 3.42
N MET A 101 -5.21 -1.35 4.53
CA MET A 101 -5.47 -1.94 5.84
C MET A 101 -6.77 -1.38 6.38
N VAL A 102 -7.59 -2.25 6.96
CA VAL A 102 -8.90 -1.89 7.49
C VAL A 102 -8.85 -2.06 8.98
N GLY A 103 -9.10 -0.98 9.72
CA GLY A 103 -9.15 -1.01 11.17
C GLY A 103 -10.36 -1.80 11.67
N ALA A 104 -10.27 -2.34 12.88
CA ALA A 104 -11.30 -3.23 13.42
C ALA A 104 -12.69 -2.59 13.50
N ARG A 105 -12.78 -1.27 13.66
CA ARG A 105 -14.05 -0.51 13.70
C ARG A 105 -14.82 -0.52 12.38
N GLU A 106 -14.15 -0.74 11.26
CA GLU A 106 -14.77 -0.83 9.92
C GLU A 106 -15.10 -2.27 9.52
N LEU A 107 -14.76 -3.24 10.36
CA LEU A 107 -15.07 -4.64 10.12
C LEU A 107 -16.41 -5.00 10.76
N ALA A 108 -17.22 -5.75 10.03
CA ALA A 108 -18.36 -6.44 10.61
C ALA A 108 -17.86 -7.72 11.28
N ILE A 109 -17.81 -7.70 12.61
CA ILE A 109 -17.41 -8.82 13.46
C ILE A 109 -18.64 -9.44 14.14
N SER A 110 -18.69 -10.77 14.24
CA SER A 110 -19.75 -11.48 14.97
C SER A 110 -19.70 -11.18 16.48
N TRP A 111 -20.80 -11.45 17.20
CA TRP A 111 -20.91 -11.29 18.66
C TRP A 111 -20.67 -9.84 19.16
N LYS A 112 -21.54 -8.91 18.72
CA LYS A 112 -21.55 -7.52 19.24
C LYS A 112 -21.69 -7.56 20.76
N GLY A 113 -20.70 -7.05 21.49
CA GLY A 113 -20.62 -7.10 22.96
C GLY A 113 -19.54 -8.03 23.52
N CYS A 114 -18.97 -8.94 22.72
CA CYS A 114 -17.86 -9.80 23.15
C CYS A 114 -16.47 -9.21 22.84
N TRP A 115 -16.43 -8.01 22.26
CA TRP A 115 -15.21 -7.33 21.84
C TRP A 115 -15.00 -6.06 22.66
N ASP A 116 -13.80 -5.91 23.18
CA ASP A 116 -13.33 -4.65 23.74
C ASP A 116 -12.51 -3.91 22.67
N PHE A 117 -12.87 -2.67 22.41
CA PHE A 117 -12.06 -1.79 21.58
C PHE A 117 -11.08 -1.07 22.50
N THR A 118 -9.81 -1.44 22.40
CA THR A 118 -8.77 -0.95 23.32
C THR A 118 -7.65 -0.28 22.54
N PRO A 119 -7.04 0.79 23.08
CA PRO A 119 -5.81 1.33 22.52
C PRO A 119 -4.69 0.30 22.51
N ASN A 120 -3.86 0.31 21.48
CA ASN A 120 -2.68 -0.54 21.42
C ASN A 120 -1.54 0.21 20.73
N ALA A 121 -0.46 0.48 21.49
CA ALA A 121 0.70 1.22 21.01
C ALA A 121 1.46 0.52 19.85
N LYS A 122 1.27 -0.79 19.68
CA LYS A 122 1.86 -1.56 18.57
C LYS A 122 0.99 -1.57 17.31
N SER A 123 -0.25 -1.08 17.42
CA SER A 123 -1.16 -0.96 16.29
C SER A 123 -0.94 0.34 15.54
N ARG A 124 -1.16 0.31 14.23
CA ARG A 124 -1.23 1.54 13.43
C ARG A 124 -2.56 2.27 13.60
N PHE A 125 -3.61 1.56 13.98
CA PHE A 125 -4.90 2.15 14.32
C PHE A 125 -4.96 2.51 15.80
N SER A 126 -5.69 3.58 16.13
CA SER A 126 -5.90 4.04 17.51
C SER A 126 -6.43 2.95 18.42
N GLU A 127 -7.29 2.07 17.90
CA GLU A 127 -7.92 0.98 18.64
C GLU A 127 -7.90 -0.33 17.87
N VAL A 128 -7.80 -1.42 18.62
CA VAL A 128 -7.90 -2.80 18.14
C VAL A 128 -9.09 -3.49 18.80
N ALA A 129 -9.66 -4.50 18.14
CA ALA A 129 -10.69 -5.33 18.74
C ALA A 129 -10.05 -6.51 19.48
N LYS A 130 -10.17 -6.51 20.81
CA LYS A 130 -9.75 -7.60 21.70
C LYS A 130 -10.95 -8.49 22.01
N LEU A 131 -10.83 -9.78 21.71
CA LEU A 131 -11.90 -10.75 21.99
C LEU A 131 -11.86 -11.19 23.46
N ARG A 132 -13.00 -11.14 24.15
CA ARG A 132 -13.14 -11.61 25.54
C ARG A 132 -13.50 -13.08 25.68
N SER A 133 -14.27 -13.63 24.75
CA SER A 133 -14.92 -14.94 24.88
C SER A 133 -14.57 -15.87 23.73
N ILE A 134 -14.56 -17.18 24.02
CA ILE A 134 -14.09 -18.23 23.12
C ILE A 134 -15.30 -18.74 22.32
N GLY A 135 -15.24 -18.61 20.99
CA GLY A 135 -16.26 -19.09 20.07
C GLY A 135 -15.80 -18.93 18.61
N TRP A 136 -16.65 -19.33 17.66
CA TRP A 136 -16.36 -19.08 16.24
C TRP A 136 -16.49 -17.59 15.93
N ILE A 137 -15.58 -17.09 15.10
CA ILE A 137 -15.51 -15.68 14.72
C ILE A 137 -15.77 -15.57 13.23
N ARG A 138 -16.70 -14.68 12.84
CA ARG A 138 -16.85 -14.24 11.47
C ARG A 138 -16.47 -12.78 11.38
N ILE A 139 -15.51 -12.49 10.50
CA ILE A 139 -15.02 -11.15 10.20
C ILE A 139 -15.30 -10.87 8.74
N GLN A 140 -15.93 -9.73 8.45
CA GLN A 140 -16.19 -9.27 7.11
C GLN A 140 -15.72 -7.83 6.96
N GLY A 141 -14.91 -7.59 5.92
CA GLY A 141 -14.54 -6.25 5.48
C GLY A 141 -15.24 -5.89 4.17
N LYS A 142 -15.44 -4.60 3.93
CA LYS A 142 -15.94 -4.07 2.66
C LYS A 142 -15.00 -2.99 2.14
N ILE A 143 -14.58 -3.10 0.88
CA ILE A 143 -13.82 -2.09 0.17
C ILE A 143 -14.51 -1.83 -1.16
N LYS A 144 -14.73 -0.56 -1.49
CA LYS A 144 -15.32 -0.19 -2.78
C LYS A 144 -14.30 -0.51 -3.88
N THR A 145 -14.71 -1.25 -4.91
CA THR A 145 -13.83 -1.68 -6.01
C THR A 145 -13.14 -0.51 -6.71
N ARG A 146 -13.79 0.65 -6.82
CA ARG A 146 -13.20 1.89 -7.36
C ARG A 146 -11.96 2.39 -6.60
N MET A 147 -11.79 1.98 -5.35
CA MET A 147 -10.59 2.32 -4.56
C MET A 147 -9.39 1.43 -4.93
N LEU A 148 -9.65 0.23 -5.45
CA LEU A 148 -8.61 -0.74 -5.80
C LEU A 148 -7.88 -0.33 -7.09
N SER A 149 -6.63 -0.77 -7.21
CA SER A 149 -5.91 -0.67 -8.47
C SER A 149 -6.52 -1.59 -9.53
N LYS A 150 -6.69 -1.09 -10.76
CA LYS A 150 -7.16 -1.89 -11.90
C LYS A 150 -6.18 -3.03 -12.21
N ASN A 151 -6.70 -4.12 -12.78
CA ASN A 151 -5.91 -5.28 -13.25
C ASN A 151 -4.91 -5.78 -12.20
N THR A 152 -5.33 -5.86 -10.94
CA THR A 152 -4.48 -6.22 -9.80
C THR A 152 -5.13 -7.36 -9.04
N ASN A 153 -4.37 -8.44 -8.82
CA ASN A 153 -4.79 -9.53 -7.96
C ASN A 153 -4.52 -9.14 -6.50
N TYR A 154 -5.55 -9.19 -5.68
CA TYR A 154 -5.46 -8.88 -4.26
C TYR A 154 -5.50 -10.15 -3.42
N ALA A 155 -4.63 -10.21 -2.42
CA ALA A 155 -4.73 -11.16 -1.33
C ALA A 155 -5.19 -10.44 -0.05
N ALA A 156 -6.01 -11.12 0.74
CA ALA A 156 -6.49 -10.61 2.02
C ALA A 156 -5.78 -11.35 3.15
N TYR A 157 -5.26 -10.59 4.12
CA TYR A 157 -4.58 -11.13 5.29
C TYR A 157 -5.25 -10.62 6.56
N MET A 158 -5.41 -11.51 7.53
CA MET A 158 -5.84 -11.14 8.88
C MET A 158 -4.59 -10.87 9.72
N VAL A 159 -4.44 -9.64 10.20
CA VAL A 159 -3.35 -9.25 11.11
C VAL A 159 -3.89 -9.26 12.53
N PHE A 160 -3.34 -10.12 13.38
CA PHE A 160 -3.74 -10.27 14.77
C PHE A 160 -2.52 -10.59 15.65
N SER A 161 -2.68 -10.40 16.95
CA SER A 161 -1.73 -10.84 17.97
C SER A 161 -2.44 -11.74 18.97
N LEU A 162 -1.75 -12.76 19.45
CA LEU A 162 -2.25 -13.65 20.49
C LEU A 162 -1.59 -13.28 21.82
N GLU A 163 -2.40 -13.16 22.87
CA GLU A 163 -1.88 -13.01 24.25
C GLU A 163 -1.56 -14.37 24.89
N ARG A 164 -2.14 -15.46 24.39
CA ARG A 164 -1.85 -16.85 24.78
C ARG A 164 -1.71 -17.72 23.53
N MET A 165 -0.76 -18.67 23.52
CA MET A 165 -0.47 -19.55 22.39
C MET A 165 -1.56 -20.59 22.09
N ASP A 166 -2.61 -20.65 22.91
CA ASP A 166 -3.63 -21.68 22.84
C ASP A 166 -4.82 -21.16 22.02
N GLY A 167 -5.01 -21.67 20.79
CA GLY A 167 -6.37 -21.83 20.25
C GLY A 167 -6.82 -20.96 19.08
N LEU A 168 -6.06 -20.88 17.98
CA LEU A 168 -6.66 -20.64 16.66
C LEU A 168 -6.48 -21.88 15.78
N ARG A 169 -7.53 -22.71 15.69
CA ARG A 169 -7.63 -23.74 14.67
C ARG A 169 -8.42 -23.17 13.49
N SER A 170 -7.82 -23.15 12.30
CA SER A 170 -8.57 -22.78 11.09
C SER A 170 -9.63 -23.85 10.84
N SER A 171 -10.90 -23.45 10.85
CA SER A 171 -11.95 -24.28 10.28
C SER A 171 -11.80 -24.23 8.77
N LYS A 172 -11.48 -25.36 8.14
CA LYS A 172 -11.58 -25.51 6.69
C LYS A 172 -13.06 -25.60 6.32
N THR A 173 -13.77 -24.47 6.31
CA THR A 173 -15.06 -24.39 5.66
C THR A 173 -14.84 -23.80 4.27
N VAL A 174 -14.80 -24.70 3.29
CA VAL A 174 -14.92 -24.40 1.84
C VAL A 174 -16.37 -24.09 1.54
#